data_AF-A0A0H5QSQ2-F1
#
_entry.id   AF-A0A0H5QSQ2-F1
#
_cell.length_a   1.000
_cell.length_b   1.000
_cell.length_c   1.000
_cell.angle_alpha   90.00
_cell.angle_beta   90.00
_cell.angle_gamma   90.00
#
_symmetry.space_group_name_H-M   'P 1'
#
loop_
_entity.id
_entity.type
_entity.pdbx_description
1 polymer ?
#
loop_
_entity_poly.entity_id
_entity_poly.type
_entity_poly.pdbx_seq_one_letter_code
_entity_poly.pdbx_strand_id
1 'polypeptide(L)'
;GSFIELDPEKLENDVSQWWKEMYRLEKLLTEKDAKASAEVANITKQSIADFRLHLPIISNLRNPGLRPRHWQQISELLGQGIYPDQSLTWAQLLSLDVHAHKEKIDEI
;
A
#
# COMPACT_ATOMS: atom_id res chain seq x y z
N GLY A 1 -7.51 1.22 10.21
CA GLY A 1 -6.48 2.00 10.91
C GLY A 1 -6.36 3.36 10.25
N SER A 2 -5.87 4.35 10.99
CA SER A 2 -5.63 5.70 10.47
C SER A 2 -4.54 5.67 9.39
N PHE A 3 -4.82 6.34 8.27
CA PHE A 3 -3.87 6.48 7.15
C PHE A 3 -2.72 7.41 7.54
N ILE A 4 -3.00 8.46 8.32
CA ILE A 4 -1.98 9.46 8.69
C ILE A 4 -0.97 8.96 9.72
N GLU A 5 -1.21 7.80 10.32
CA GLU A 5 -0.27 7.13 11.22
C GLU A 5 0.66 6.16 10.48
N LEU A 6 0.45 5.95 9.17
CA LEU A 6 1.31 5.11 8.37
C LEU A 6 2.67 5.78 8.16
N ASP A 7 3.71 5.02 8.45
CA ASP A 7 5.08 5.33 8.08
C ASP A 7 5.38 4.63 6.74
N PRO A 8 5.52 5.38 5.63
CA PRO A 8 5.71 4.79 4.30
C PRO A 8 7.04 4.05 4.17
N GLU A 9 8.11 4.50 4.82
CA GLU A 9 9.43 3.87 4.75
C GLU A 9 9.41 2.54 5.50
N LYS A 10 8.84 2.54 6.72
CA LYS A 10 8.66 1.30 7.47
C LYS A 10 7.78 0.31 6.72
N LEU A 11 6.67 0.78 6.14
CA LEU A 11 5.76 -0.07 5.37
C LEU A 11 6.47 -0.71 4.16
N GLU A 12 7.26 0.06 3.40
CA GLU A 12 8.01 -0.46 2.26
C GLU A 12 9.04 -1.53 2.68
N ASN A 13 9.73 -1.29 3.79
CA ASN A 13 10.67 -2.24 4.38
C ASN A 13 9.96 -3.54 4.82
N ASP A 14 8.88 -3.41 5.58
CA ASP A 14 8.09 -4.54 6.09
C ASP A 14 7.55 -5.40 4.94
N VAL A 15 6.91 -4.77 3.94
CA VAL A 15 6.35 -5.48 2.78
C VAL A 15 7.46 -6.18 1.97
N SER A 16 8.62 -5.55 1.82
CA SER A 16 9.79 -6.15 1.16
C SER A 16 10.35 -7.34 1.94
N GLN A 17 10.36 -7.27 3.27
CA GLN A 17 10.77 -8.38 4.13
C GLN A 17 9.78 -9.54 4.06
N TRP A 18 8.48 -9.29 4.24
CA TRP A 18 7.44 -10.31 4.18
C TRP A 18 7.44 -11.05 2.85
N TRP A 19 7.64 -10.33 1.73
CA TRP A 19 7.73 -10.97 0.42
C TRP A 19 8.90 -11.96 0.34
N LYS A 20 10.09 -11.57 0.84
CA LYS A 20 11.28 -12.44 0.86
C LYS A 20 11.09 -13.64 1.78
N GLU A 21 10.49 -13.44 2.94
CA GLU A 21 10.17 -14.51 3.89
C GLU A 21 9.20 -15.52 3.27
N MET A 22 8.12 -15.04 2.65
CA MET A 22 7.16 -15.91 1.99
C MET A 22 7.76 -16.66 0.79
N TYR A 23 8.63 -16.01 0.02
CA TYR A 23 9.39 -16.66 -1.05
C TYR A 23 10.26 -17.81 -0.51
N ARG A 24 11.01 -17.56 0.56
CA ARG A 24 11.84 -18.58 1.20
C ARG A 24 11.00 -19.72 1.78
N LEU A 25 9.87 -19.40 2.41
CA LEU A 25 8.96 -20.37 3.00
C LEU A 25 8.33 -21.27 1.95
N GLU A 26 7.83 -20.70 0.85
CA GLU A 26 7.27 -21.44 -0.27
C GLU A 26 8.29 -22.43 -0.85
N LYS A 27 9.53 -21.98 -1.10
CA LYS A 27 10.61 -22.86 -1.57
C LYS A 27 10.89 -24.01 -0.60
N LEU A 28 11.01 -23.72 0.70
CA LEU A 28 11.26 -24.73 1.73
C LEU A 28 10.14 -25.77 1.81
N LEU A 29 8.89 -25.34 1.69
CA LEU A 29 7.71 -26.23 1.73
C LEU A 29 7.65 -27.10 0.47
N THR A 30 8.00 -26.55 -0.69
CA THR A 30 8.14 -27.30 -1.94
C THR A 30 9.24 -28.36 -1.83
N GLU A 31 10.41 -28.02 -1.28
CA GLU A 31 11.52 -28.98 -1.05
C GLU A 31 11.14 -30.12 -0.09
N LYS A 32 10.21 -29.87 0.84
CA LYS A 32 9.69 -30.87 1.79
C LYS A 32 8.48 -31.67 1.27
N ASP A 33 8.12 -31.52 0.00
CA ASP A 33 6.94 -32.12 -0.63
C ASP A 33 5.60 -31.77 0.07
N ALA A 34 5.56 -30.66 0.81
CA ALA A 34 4.39 -30.16 1.51
C ALA A 34 3.53 -29.27 0.59
N LYS A 35 3.00 -29.87 -0.50
CA LYS A 35 2.38 -29.15 -1.63
C LYS A 35 1.28 -28.16 -1.23
N ALA A 36 0.33 -28.58 -0.39
CA ALA A 36 -0.78 -27.71 0.03
C ALA A 36 -0.28 -26.49 0.82
N SER A 37 0.73 -26.66 1.67
CA SER A 37 1.31 -25.55 2.43
C SER A 37 2.13 -24.63 1.53
N ALA A 38 2.88 -25.18 0.56
CA ALA A 38 3.60 -24.40 -0.43
C ALA A 38 2.66 -23.54 -1.28
N GLU A 39 1.49 -24.06 -1.65
CA GLU A 39 0.48 -23.31 -2.38
C GLU A 39 -0.07 -22.13 -1.58
N VAL A 40 -0.41 -22.32 -0.30
CA VAL A 40 -0.83 -21.22 0.59
C VAL A 40 0.27 -20.17 0.73
N ALA A 41 1.54 -20.60 0.83
CA ALA A 41 2.67 -19.68 0.88
C ALA A 41 2.82 -18.89 -0.42
N ASN A 42 2.60 -19.53 -1.58
CA ASN A 42 2.61 -18.86 -2.87
C ASN A 42 1.46 -17.85 -3.01
N ILE A 43 0.23 -18.21 -2.63
CA ILE A 43 -0.92 -17.29 -2.64
C ILE A 43 -0.62 -16.06 -1.79
N THR A 44 -0.13 -16.25 -0.56
CA THR A 44 0.23 -15.16 0.34
C THR A 44 1.34 -14.28 -0.24
N LYS A 45 2.38 -14.88 -0.84
CA LYS A 45 3.45 -14.17 -1.54
C LYS A 45 2.90 -13.29 -2.67
N GLN A 46 1.93 -13.78 -3.45
CA GLN A 46 1.29 -13.00 -4.51
C GLN A 46 0.45 -11.86 -3.96
N SER A 47 -0.34 -12.08 -2.90
CA SER A 47 -1.08 -10.99 -2.24
C SER A 47 -0.16 -9.88 -1.72
N ILE A 48 1.02 -10.24 -1.19
CA ILE A 48 2.05 -9.25 -0.81
C ILE A 48 2.59 -8.52 -2.06
N ALA A 49 2.84 -9.23 -3.16
CA ALA A 49 3.29 -8.64 -4.41
C ALA A 49 2.28 -7.64 -4.99
N ASP A 50 0.99 -7.99 -4.96
CA ASP A 50 -0.09 -7.10 -5.39
C ASP A 50 -0.16 -5.86 -4.49
N PHE A 51 -0.03 -6.04 -3.18
CA PHE A 51 -0.01 -4.91 -2.24
C PHE A 51 1.17 -3.95 -2.49
N ARG A 52 2.33 -4.45 -2.95
CA ARG A 52 3.48 -3.61 -3.29
C ARG A 52 3.17 -2.56 -4.36
N LEU A 53 2.19 -2.82 -5.24
CA LEU A 53 1.77 -1.87 -6.26
C LEU A 53 1.17 -0.59 -5.67
N HIS A 54 0.67 -0.64 -4.43
CA HIS A 54 0.12 0.50 -3.71
C HIS A 54 1.19 1.36 -3.02
N LEU A 55 2.41 0.84 -2.79
CA LEU A 55 3.45 1.55 -2.03
C LEU A 55 3.80 2.94 -2.60
N PRO A 56 3.95 3.13 -3.93
CA PRO A 56 4.28 4.44 -4.46
C PRO A 56 3.22 5.50 -4.14
N ILE A 57 1.93 5.17 -4.28
CA ILE A 57 0.87 6.14 -4.01
C ILE A 57 0.70 6.41 -2.51
N ILE A 58 0.91 5.39 -1.67
CA ILE A 58 0.95 5.57 -0.21
C ILE A 58 2.10 6.52 0.15
N SER A 59 3.29 6.33 -0.43
CA SER A 59 4.44 7.20 -0.21
C SER A 59 4.16 8.65 -0.63
N ASN A 60 3.58 8.85 -1.82
CA ASN A 60 3.22 10.18 -2.31
C ASN A 60 2.24 10.89 -1.36
N LEU A 61 1.17 10.21 -0.95
CA LEU A 61 0.16 10.76 -0.03
C LEU A 61 0.66 10.91 1.43
N ARG A 62 1.77 10.24 1.79
CA ARG A 62 2.43 10.36 3.09
C ARG A 62 3.66 11.26 3.06
N ASN A 63 3.87 11.98 1.96
CA ASN A 63 4.96 12.94 1.86
C ASN A 63 4.77 14.07 2.89
N PRO A 64 5.74 14.28 3.82
CA PRO A 64 5.64 15.31 4.86
C PRO A 64 5.64 16.74 4.29
N GLY A 65 6.00 16.91 3.02
CA GLY A 65 5.88 18.17 2.29
C GLY A 65 4.45 18.56 1.91
N LEU A 66 3.48 17.64 2.02
CA LEU A 66 2.08 17.93 1.72
C LEU A 66 1.48 18.91 2.73
N ARG A 67 1.01 20.04 2.21
CA ARG A 67 0.38 21.11 3.00
C ARG A 67 -1.14 21.09 2.78
N PRO A 68 -1.94 21.81 3.60
CA PRO A 68 -3.39 21.85 3.44
C PRO A 68 -3.86 22.19 2.02
N ARG A 69 -3.16 23.09 1.31
CA ARG A 69 -3.44 23.42 -0.10
C ARG A 69 -3.30 22.23 -1.06
N HIS A 70 -2.34 21.34 -0.82
CA HIS A 70 -2.14 20.14 -1.64
C HIS A 70 -3.26 19.12 -1.37
N TRP A 71 -3.69 18.97 -0.12
CA TRP A 71 -4.83 18.13 0.25
C TRP A 71 -6.17 18.63 -0.31
N GLN A 72 -6.32 19.95 -0.48
CA GLN A 72 -7.45 20.52 -1.22
C GLN A 72 -7.43 20.09 -2.69
N GLN A 73 -6.28 20.19 -3.37
CA GLN A 73 -6.15 19.72 -4.76
C GLN A 73 -6.42 18.22 -4.89
N ILE A 74 -5.91 17.40 -3.96
CA ILE A 74 -6.17 15.96 -3.92
C ILE A 74 -7.66 15.67 -3.68
N SER A 75 -8.33 16.42 -2.79
CA SER A 75 -9.77 16.29 -2.55
C SER A 75 -10.60 16.60 -3.79
N GLU A 76 -10.25 17.68 -4.50
CA GLU A 76 -10.89 18.07 -5.75
C GLU A 76 -10.70 17.00 -6.83
N LEU A 77 -9.49 16.43 -6.93
CA LEU A 77 -9.20 15.34 -7.87
C LEU A 77 -10.02 14.08 -7.58
N LEU A 78 -10.19 13.73 -6.30
CA LEU A 78 -10.92 12.53 -5.86
C LEU A 78 -12.43 12.77 -5.74
N GLY A 79 -12.91 13.98 -5.99
CA GLY A 79 -14.33 14.33 -5.98
C GLY A 79 -15.01 14.29 -4.60
N GLN A 80 -14.22 14.20 -3.52
CA GLN A 80 -14.71 14.16 -2.14
C GLN A 80 -13.80 15.00 -1.24
N GLY A 81 -14.37 15.65 -0.22
CA GLY A 81 -13.60 16.40 0.77
C GLY A 81 -12.80 15.47 1.67
N ILE A 82 -11.55 15.20 1.31
CA ILE A 82 -10.64 14.33 2.07
C ILE A 82 -9.65 15.20 2.83
N TYR A 83 -9.56 15.00 4.14
CA TYR A 83 -8.62 15.72 4.98
C TYR A 83 -7.63 14.74 5.62
N PRO A 84 -6.37 15.14 5.81
CA PRO A 84 -5.37 14.32 6.48
C PRO A 84 -5.63 14.33 7.99
N ASP A 85 -6.73 13.72 8.41
CA ASP A 85 -7.10 13.54 9.81
C ASP A 85 -7.08 12.05 10.22
N GLN A 86 -7.37 11.79 11.49
CA GLN A 86 -7.36 10.43 12.05
C GLN A 86 -8.48 9.53 11.52
N SER A 87 -9.49 10.09 10.87
CA SER A 87 -10.60 9.34 10.26
C SER A 87 -10.27 8.85 8.86
N LEU A 88 -9.29 9.47 8.19
CA LEU A 88 -8.85 9.04 6.87
C LEU A 88 -8.23 7.64 6.95
N THR A 89 -8.73 6.73 6.13
CA THR A 89 -8.26 5.34 6.04
C THR A 89 -7.84 4.99 4.62
N TRP A 90 -6.95 4.01 4.49
CA TRP A 90 -6.58 3.47 3.18
C TRP A 90 -7.79 2.91 2.40
N ALA A 91 -8.74 2.29 3.10
CA ALA A 91 -9.95 1.75 2.48
C ALA A 91 -10.82 2.84 1.83
N GLN A 92 -10.93 4.02 2.45
CA GLN A 92 -11.62 5.16 1.86
C GLN A 92 -10.91 5.66 0.59
N LEU A 93 -9.58 5.78 0.63
CA LEU A 93 -8.79 6.17 -0.54
C LEU A 93 -8.96 5.18 -1.70
N LEU A 94 -8.99 3.88 -1.41
CA LEU A 94 -9.30 2.85 -2.42
C LEU A 94 -10.71 2.98 -3.00
N SER A 95 -11.72 3.28 -2.16
CA SER A 95 -13.10 3.47 -2.64
C SER A 95 -13.28 4.69 -3.56
N LEU A 96 -12.33 5.63 -3.50
CA LEU A 96 -12.28 6.82 -4.35
C LEU A 96 -11.35 6.64 -5.55
N ASP A 97 -10.95 5.39 -5.82
CA ASP A 97 -10.09 5.02 -6.94
C ASP A 97 -8.82 5.88 -7.03
N VAL A 98 -8.17 6.08 -5.88
CA VAL A 98 -6.97 6.93 -5.77
C VAL A 98 -5.87 6.57 -6.78
N HIS A 99 -5.82 5.31 -7.22
CA HIS A 99 -4.88 4.81 -8.22
C HIS A 99 -5.09 5.43 -9.61
N ALA A 100 -6.34 5.70 -10.01
CA ALA A 100 -6.63 6.35 -11.29
C ALA A 100 -6.06 7.78 -11.37
N HIS A 101 -5.77 8.38 -10.21
CA HIS A 101 -5.24 9.74 -10.08
C HIS A 101 -3.75 9.78 -9.73
N LYS A 102 -3.05 8.63 -9.73
CA LYS A 102 -1.66 8.50 -9.26
C LYS A 102 -0.71 9.52 -9.91
N GLU A 103 -0.75 9.67 -11.23
CA GLU A 103 0.13 10.59 -11.96
C GLU A 103 -0.09 12.04 -11.52
N LYS A 104 -1.36 12.46 -11.39
CA LYS A 104 -1.70 13.81 -10.94
C LYS A 104 -1.32 14.05 -9.48
N ILE A 105 -1.42 13.03 -8.64
CA ILE A 105 -1.02 13.12 -7.22
C ILE A 105 0.51 13.24 -7.08
N ASP A 106 1.29 12.63 -7.98
CA ASP A 106 2.75 12.72 -8.00
C ASP A 106 3.25 14.13 -8.37
N GLU A 107 2.46 14.88 -9.15
CA GLU A 107 2.76 16.26 -9.58
C GLU A 107 2.43 17.34 -8.52
N ILE A 108 1.72 16.97 -7.44
CA ILE A 108 1.27 17.88 -6.36
C ILE A 108 2.31 17.98 -5.24
#